data_AF-A0A2A4QWG0-F1
#
_entry.id   AF-A0A2A4QWG0-F1
#
_cell.length_a   1.000
_cell.length_b   1.000
_cell.length_c   1.000
_cell.angle_alpha   90.00
_cell.angle_beta   90.00
_cell.angle_gamma   90.00
#
_symmetry.space_group_name_H-M   'P 1'
#
loop_
_entity.id
_entity.type
_entity.pdbx_description
1 polymer ?
#
loop_
_entity_poly.entity_id
_entity_poly.type
_entity_poly.pdbx_seq_one_letter_code
_entity_poly.pdbx_strand_id
1 'polypeptide(L)'
;MNFGYFLAFIAMTCYAVLTPITKKLTLSGLDGAYVILANSLLLGTISTVYIMATGNDWTPFTKGSKDMFIWACAMGVINFVGFLLYIIAIAKIPTTEYQIMFLASPFIVALFAYFFLNEILELNLPDHKLNITQLKKVLKDNHSEILVHLKILDQTGVTLRQDRNERAHKGFCNL
;
A
#
# COMPACT_ATOMS: atom_id res chain seq x y z
N MET A 1 -3.10 -13.31 23.80
CA MET A 1 -3.05 -12.48 22.57
C MET A 1 -1.59 -12.25 22.25
N ASN A 2 -1.12 -12.54 21.03
CA ASN A 2 0.28 -12.28 20.66
C ASN A 2 0.54 -10.77 20.78
N PHE A 3 1.62 -10.38 21.46
CA PHE A 3 1.96 -9.00 21.82
C PHE A 3 1.96 -8.07 20.59
N GLY A 4 2.32 -8.59 19.41
CA GLY A 4 2.24 -7.85 18.14
C GLY A 4 0.83 -7.37 17.79
N TYR A 5 -0.20 -8.20 17.99
CA TYR A 5 -1.59 -7.78 17.73
C TYR A 5 -2.09 -6.73 18.73
N PHE A 6 -1.58 -6.76 19.95
CA PHE A 6 -1.91 -5.75 20.96
C PHE A 6 -1.33 -4.38 20.58
N LEU A 7 -0.06 -4.35 20.17
CA LEU A 7 0.58 -3.13 19.67
C LEU A 7 -0.12 -2.61 18.41
N ALA A 8 -0.50 -3.49 17.48
CA ALA A 8 -1.25 -3.11 16.28
C ALA A 8 -2.61 -2.47 16.63
N PHE A 9 -3.34 -3.03 17.61
CA PHE A 9 -4.61 -2.47 18.06
C PHE A 9 -4.46 -1.05 18.65
N ILE A 10 -3.43 -0.84 19.49
CA ILE A 10 -3.13 0.49 20.02
C ILE A 10 -2.79 1.46 18.89
N ALA A 11 -1.91 1.05 17.97
CA ALA A 11 -1.50 1.88 16.84
C ALA A 11 -2.71 2.29 15.98
N MET A 12 -3.57 1.36 15.59
CA MET A 12 -4.79 1.64 14.83
C MET A 12 -5.71 2.62 15.57
N THR A 13 -5.86 2.49 16.88
CA THR A 13 -6.66 3.40 17.69
C THR A 13 -6.11 4.82 17.67
N CYS A 14 -4.78 4.98 17.84
CA CYS A 14 -4.11 6.28 17.73
C CYS A 14 -4.32 6.91 16.35
N TYR A 15 -4.18 6.14 15.27
CA TYR A 15 -4.40 6.63 13.90
C TYR A 15 -5.87 7.01 13.63
N ALA A 16 -6.83 6.28 14.18
CA ALA A 16 -8.25 6.61 14.03
C ALA A 16 -8.61 7.96 14.69
N VAL A 17 -8.00 8.25 15.85
CA VAL A 17 -8.24 9.50 16.59
C VAL A 17 -7.46 10.68 16.01
N LEU A 18 -6.36 10.41 15.28
CA LEU A 18 -5.54 11.46 14.67
C LEU A 18 -6.37 12.36 13.75
N THR A 19 -7.21 11.80 12.88
CA THR A 19 -8.00 12.56 11.90
C THR A 19 -8.98 13.57 12.48
N PRO A 20 -9.87 13.22 13.42
CA PRO A 20 -10.75 14.21 14.03
C PRO A 20 -9.96 15.28 14.82
N ILE A 21 -8.85 14.92 15.48
CA ILE A 21 -8.01 15.90 16.19
C ILE A 21 -7.36 16.87 15.20
N THR A 22 -6.71 16.37 14.15
CA THR A 22 -6.07 17.23 13.14
C THR A 22 -7.09 18.16 12.49
N LYS A 23 -8.28 17.65 12.12
CA LYS A 23 -9.36 18.48 11.55
C LYS A 23 -9.76 19.61 12.51
N LYS A 24 -9.94 19.29 13.80
CA LYS A 24 -10.29 20.30 14.82
C LYS A 24 -9.22 21.39 14.93
N LEU A 25 -7.95 21.02 14.91
CA LEU A 25 -6.83 21.95 14.97
C LEU A 25 -6.75 22.84 13.72
N THR A 26 -6.91 22.27 12.53
CA THR A 26 -6.94 23.03 11.28
C THR A 26 -8.10 24.02 11.25
N LEU A 27 -9.29 23.62 11.74
CA LEU A 27 -10.44 24.52 11.85
C LEU A 27 -10.24 25.64 12.88
N SER A 28 -9.41 25.43 13.90
CA SER A 28 -9.03 26.50 14.84
C SER A 28 -8.01 27.50 14.29
N GLY A 29 -7.62 27.38 13.02
CA GLY A 29 -6.66 28.28 12.36
C GLY A 29 -5.20 27.92 12.60
N LEU A 30 -4.92 26.75 13.20
CA LEU A 30 -3.55 26.26 13.33
C LEU A 30 -3.03 25.85 11.94
N ASP A 31 -1.91 26.44 11.53
CA ASP A 31 -1.30 26.12 10.24
C ASP A 31 -0.90 24.64 10.19
N GLY A 32 -1.32 23.97 9.12
CA GLY A 32 -0.93 22.60 8.83
C GLY A 32 0.59 22.39 8.83
N ALA A 33 1.34 23.36 8.31
CA ALA A 33 2.80 23.33 8.31
C ALA A 33 3.37 23.29 9.74
N TYR A 34 2.75 24.02 10.67
CA TYR A 34 3.14 24.01 12.08
C TYR A 34 2.86 22.65 12.73
N VAL A 35 1.72 22.02 12.43
CA VAL A 35 1.39 20.67 12.91
C VAL A 35 2.41 19.64 12.42
N ILE A 36 2.81 19.72 11.14
CA ILE A 36 3.84 18.85 10.55
C ILE A 36 5.17 19.01 11.29
N LEU A 37 5.61 20.25 11.51
CA LEU A 37 6.89 20.56 12.15
C LEU A 37 6.90 20.12 13.61
N ALA A 38 5.86 20.45 14.37
CA ALA A 38 5.76 20.10 15.79
C ALA A 38 5.74 18.58 15.99
N ASN A 39 4.99 17.85 15.16
CA ASN A 39 4.94 16.39 15.22
C ASN A 39 6.30 15.76 14.89
N SER A 40 6.98 16.24 13.84
CA SER A 40 8.30 15.75 13.43
C SER A 40 9.37 15.97 14.51
N LEU A 41 9.36 17.15 15.15
CA LEU A 41 10.27 17.46 16.24
C LEU A 41 10.02 16.56 17.44
N LEU A 42 8.76 16.43 17.87
CA LEU A 42 8.39 15.58 19.00
C LEU A 42 8.78 14.11 18.76
N LEU A 43 8.51 13.59 17.55
CA LEU A 43 8.86 12.23 17.18
C LEU A 43 10.39 12.02 17.19
N GLY A 44 11.15 12.99 16.69
CA GLY A 44 12.62 12.97 16.74
C GLY A 44 13.16 12.96 18.16
N THR A 45 12.59 13.79 19.05
CA THR A 45 12.96 13.82 20.48
C THR A 45 12.65 12.51 21.18
N ILE A 46 11.43 11.97 21.02
CA ILE A 46 11.03 10.70 21.63
C ILE A 46 11.91 9.56 21.13
N SER A 47 12.20 9.51 19.82
CA SER A 47 13.08 8.50 19.22
C SER A 47 14.49 8.58 19.79
N THR A 48 15.02 9.80 19.96
CA THR A 48 16.34 10.06 20.56
C THR A 48 16.40 9.57 22.00
N VAL A 49 15.39 9.92 22.82
CA VAL A 49 15.30 9.48 24.22
C VAL A 49 15.18 7.97 24.31
N TYR A 50 14.38 7.35 23.44
CA TYR A 50 14.24 5.89 23.38
C TYR A 50 15.58 5.21 23.10
N ILE A 51 16.32 5.66 22.08
CA ILE A 51 17.64 5.11 21.73
C ILE A 51 18.61 5.22 22.90
N MET A 52 18.66 6.39 23.55
CA MET A 52 19.48 6.63 24.74
C MET A 52 19.09 5.69 25.90
N ALA A 53 17.79 5.50 26.14
CA ALA A 53 17.27 4.67 27.23
C ALA A 53 17.50 3.17 27.01
N THR A 54 17.47 2.69 25.77
CA THR A 54 17.70 1.28 25.45
C THR A 54 19.17 0.90 25.30
N GLY A 55 20.10 1.87 25.42
CA GLY A 55 21.52 1.64 25.16
C GLY A 55 21.80 1.24 23.72
N ASN A 56 20.89 1.54 22.79
CA ASN A 56 21.09 1.23 21.38
C ASN A 56 22.14 2.18 20.83
N ASP A 57 23.11 1.61 20.13
CA ASP A 57 24.22 2.34 19.56
C ASP A 57 23.69 3.29 18.48
N TRP A 58 24.12 4.56 18.47
CA TRP A 58 23.73 5.57 17.45
C TRP A 58 24.25 5.24 16.04
N THR A 59 24.93 4.12 15.92
CA THR A 59 25.65 3.72 14.73
C THR A 59 24.82 3.37 13.50
N PRO A 60 23.48 3.24 13.47
CA PRO A 60 22.75 3.18 12.20
C PRO A 60 22.98 4.39 11.29
N PHE A 61 23.23 5.58 11.87
CA PHE A 61 23.54 6.80 11.09
C PHE A 61 25.01 6.91 10.66
N THR A 62 25.92 6.12 11.25
CA THR A 62 27.37 6.16 10.96
C THR A 62 27.95 4.87 10.37
N LYS A 63 27.25 3.73 10.51
CA LYS A 63 27.55 2.40 9.96
C LYS A 63 26.53 1.92 8.92
N GLY A 64 25.41 2.63 8.75
CA GLY A 64 24.42 2.30 7.71
C GLY A 64 25.05 2.38 6.33
N SER A 65 24.72 1.43 5.45
CA SER A 65 25.16 1.52 4.06
C SER A 65 24.57 2.79 3.42
N LYS A 66 25.24 3.32 2.38
CA LYS A 66 24.74 4.46 1.61
C LYS A 66 23.29 4.23 1.17
N ASP A 67 22.92 2.99 0.86
CA ASP A 67 21.58 2.59 0.47
C ASP A 67 20.56 2.76 1.61
N MET A 68 20.90 2.39 2.85
CA MET A 68 20.02 2.59 4.01
C MET A 68 19.70 4.07 4.22
N PHE A 69 20.69 4.93 4.06
CA PHE A 69 20.48 6.38 4.18
C PHE A 69 19.57 6.92 3.07
N ILE A 70 19.78 6.48 1.82
CA ILE A 70 18.93 6.87 0.68
C ILE A 70 17.47 6.45 0.94
N TRP A 71 17.24 5.22 1.40
CA TRP A 71 15.89 4.74 1.71
C TRP A 71 15.25 5.47 2.90
N ALA A 72 16.03 5.79 3.94
CA ALA A 72 15.55 6.61 5.06
C ALA A 72 15.12 8.01 4.60
N CYS A 73 15.90 8.65 3.73
CA CYS A 73 15.54 9.94 3.12
C CYS A 73 14.27 9.81 2.25
N ALA A 74 14.18 8.78 1.42
CA ALA A 74 13.00 8.53 0.59
C ALA A 74 11.74 8.36 1.44
N MET A 75 11.82 7.59 2.52
CA MET A 75 10.74 7.42 3.50
C MET A 75 10.34 8.76 4.15
N GLY A 76 11.33 9.59 4.51
CA GLY A 76 11.08 10.93 5.05
C GLY A 76 10.29 11.82 4.07
N VAL A 77 10.67 11.84 2.79
CA VAL A 77 9.97 12.62 1.75
C VAL A 77 8.56 12.10 1.52
N ILE A 78 8.37 10.78 1.40
CA ILE A 78 7.05 10.15 1.20
C ILE A 78 6.13 10.51 2.37
N ASN A 79 6.61 10.38 3.61
CA ASN A 79 5.84 10.74 4.80
C ASN A 79 5.49 12.22 4.83
N PHE A 80 6.43 13.11 4.48
CA PHE A 80 6.17 14.55 4.44
C PHE A 80 5.09 14.91 3.42
N VAL A 81 5.21 14.41 2.18
CA VAL A 81 4.22 14.65 1.12
C VAL A 81 2.88 14.05 1.49
N GLY A 82 2.85 12.80 1.98
CA GLY A 82 1.63 12.12 2.41
C GLY A 82 0.90 12.87 3.51
N PHE A 83 1.63 13.34 4.53
CA PHE A 83 1.04 14.08 5.65
C PHE A 83 0.57 15.49 5.23
N LEU A 84 1.28 16.17 4.32
CA LEU A 84 0.84 17.44 3.75
C LEU A 84 -0.48 17.29 2.96
N LEU A 85 -0.54 16.30 2.06
CA LEU A 85 -1.74 16.02 1.28
C LEU A 85 -2.92 15.62 2.18
N TYR A 86 -2.65 14.85 3.24
CA TYR A 86 -3.63 14.51 4.26
C TYR A 86 -4.23 15.76 4.91
N ILE A 87 -3.42 16.72 5.38
CA ILE A 87 -3.91 17.95 6.00
C ILE A 87 -4.78 18.75 5.02
N ILE A 88 -4.34 18.89 3.76
CA ILE A 88 -5.09 19.58 2.72
C ILE A 88 -6.43 18.89 2.46
N ALA A 89 -6.44 17.56 2.37
CA ALA A 89 -7.63 16.77 2.11
C ALA A 89 -8.63 16.91 3.25
N ILE A 90 -8.21 16.65 4.49
CA ILE A 90 -9.11 16.71 5.64
C ILE A 90 -9.63 18.13 5.85
N ALA A 91 -8.91 19.19 5.48
CA ALA A 91 -9.43 20.55 5.56
C ALA A 91 -10.69 20.72 4.69
N LYS A 92 -10.75 20.05 3.53
CA LYS A 92 -11.78 20.20 2.51
C LYS A 92 -12.92 19.20 2.58
N ILE A 93 -12.67 18.00 3.10
CA ILE A 93 -13.68 16.93 3.13
C ILE A 93 -14.08 16.53 4.57
N PRO A 94 -15.29 15.98 4.78
CA PRO A 94 -15.68 15.40 6.06
C PRO A 94 -14.75 14.25 6.49
N THR A 95 -14.48 14.15 7.79
CA THR A 95 -13.60 13.11 8.35
C THR A 95 -14.08 11.70 8.02
N THR A 96 -15.40 11.45 8.06
CA THR A 96 -15.98 10.14 7.76
C THR A 96 -15.74 9.74 6.30
N GLU A 97 -15.91 10.66 5.36
CA GLU A 97 -15.67 10.39 3.93
C GLU A 97 -14.19 10.08 3.68
N TYR A 98 -13.27 10.87 4.27
CA TYR A 98 -11.83 10.61 4.21
C TYR A 98 -11.49 9.19 4.71
N GLN A 99 -12.06 8.78 5.84
CA GLN A 99 -11.80 7.46 6.43
C GLN A 99 -12.35 6.32 5.58
N ILE A 100 -13.50 6.50 4.93
CA ILE A 100 -14.04 5.51 4.00
C ILE A 100 -13.13 5.36 2.78
N MET A 101 -12.62 6.47 2.23
CA MET A 101 -11.63 6.43 1.13
C MET A 101 -10.36 5.69 1.55
N PHE A 102 -9.94 5.83 2.82
CA PHE A 102 -8.77 5.14 3.35
C PHE A 102 -8.89 3.62 3.42
N LEU A 103 -10.11 3.06 3.33
CA LEU A 103 -10.34 1.61 3.21
C LEU A 103 -9.75 1.01 1.93
N ALA A 104 -9.42 1.84 0.93
CA ALA A 104 -8.69 1.38 -0.26
C ALA A 104 -7.18 1.18 -0.02
N SER A 105 -6.62 1.78 1.04
CA SER A 105 -5.17 1.74 1.32
C SER A 105 -4.60 0.33 1.52
N PRO A 106 -5.29 -0.66 2.12
CA PRO A 106 -4.73 -2.00 2.29
C PRO A 106 -4.44 -2.71 0.96
N PHE A 107 -5.22 -2.43 -0.09
CA PHE A 107 -4.97 -3.00 -1.42
C PHE A 107 -3.70 -2.43 -2.05
N ILE A 108 -3.46 -1.13 -1.86
CA ILE A 108 -2.23 -0.46 -2.32
C ILE A 108 -1.04 -1.05 -1.56
N VAL A 109 -1.14 -1.16 -0.22
CA VAL A 109 -0.09 -1.75 0.61
C VAL A 109 0.21 -3.20 0.19
N ALA A 110 -0.81 -4.02 -0.03
CA ALA A 110 -0.65 -5.40 -0.49
C ALA A 110 0.08 -5.48 -1.85
N LEU A 111 -0.23 -4.57 -2.78
CA LEU A 111 0.45 -4.48 -4.07
C LEU A 111 1.95 -4.18 -3.89
N PHE A 112 2.29 -3.21 -3.04
CA PHE A 112 3.68 -2.88 -2.74
C PHE A 112 4.40 -3.99 -1.98
N ALA A 113 3.76 -4.64 -1.02
CA ALA A 113 4.32 -5.79 -0.31
C ALA A 113 4.66 -6.94 -1.27
N TYR A 114 3.76 -7.23 -2.21
CA TYR A 114 3.99 -8.22 -3.25
C TYR A 114 5.20 -7.87 -4.14
N PHE A 115 5.28 -6.64 -4.65
CA PHE A 115 6.35 -6.27 -5.58
C PHE A 115 7.70 -5.94 -4.92
N PHE A 116 7.72 -5.36 -3.71
CA PHE A 116 8.95 -4.91 -3.05
C PHE A 116 9.49 -5.90 -2.04
N LEU A 117 8.61 -6.63 -1.34
CA LEU A 117 9.01 -7.57 -0.30
C LEU A 117 8.92 -9.03 -0.77
N ASN A 118 8.39 -9.28 -1.98
CA ASN A 118 8.01 -10.60 -2.45
C ASN A 118 7.14 -11.36 -1.43
N GLU A 119 6.34 -10.63 -0.65
CA GLU A 119 5.38 -11.22 0.27
C GLU A 119 4.24 -11.79 -0.57
N ILE A 120 4.30 -13.10 -0.79
CA ILE A 120 3.21 -13.84 -1.40
C ILE A 120 2.19 -14.07 -0.28
N LEU A 121 0.93 -13.75 -0.56
CA LEU A 121 -0.16 -14.17 0.30
C LEU A 121 -0.21 -15.70 0.24
N GLU A 122 0.43 -16.36 1.20
CA GLU A 122 0.31 -17.80 1.42
C GLU A 122 -1.13 -18.09 1.87
N LEU A 123 -2.04 -18.06 0.92
CA LEU A 123 -3.25 -18.84 1.05
C LEU A 123 -2.76 -20.28 1.20
N ASN A 124 -3.13 -20.96 2.28
CA ASN A 124 -3.02 -22.41 2.43
C ASN A 124 -3.89 -23.17 1.38
N LEU A 125 -3.93 -22.66 0.16
CA LEU A 125 -4.41 -23.30 -1.03
C LEU A 125 -3.20 -24.09 -1.56
N PRO A 126 -3.24 -25.41 -1.52
CA PRO A 126 -2.10 -26.17 -1.97
C PRO A 126 -1.87 -25.89 -3.46
N ASP A 127 -0.63 -25.62 -3.86
CA ASP A 127 -0.25 -25.16 -5.21
C ASP A 127 -0.85 -26.00 -6.35
N HIS A 128 -1.10 -27.28 -6.09
CA HIS A 128 -1.76 -28.18 -7.03
C HIS A 128 -3.16 -27.69 -7.43
N LYS A 129 -3.91 -27.04 -6.52
CA LYS A 129 -5.24 -26.44 -6.81
C LYS A 129 -5.17 -25.15 -7.61
N LEU A 130 -4.07 -24.39 -7.55
CA LEU A 130 -3.89 -23.13 -8.27
C LEU A 130 -3.18 -23.31 -9.62
N ASN A 131 -2.73 -24.53 -9.94
CA ASN A 131 -2.12 -24.83 -11.21
C ASN A 131 -3.16 -24.82 -12.35
N ILE A 132 -3.03 -23.90 -13.30
CA ILE A 132 -3.86 -23.82 -14.52
C ILE A 132 -3.96 -25.18 -15.24
N THR A 133 -2.91 -25.99 -15.18
CA THR A 133 -2.87 -27.34 -15.76
C THR A 133 -3.78 -28.30 -15.02
N GLN A 134 -3.85 -28.23 -13.69
CA GLN A 134 -4.78 -29.02 -12.89
C GLN A 134 -6.20 -28.50 -13.00
N LEU A 135 -6.41 -27.18 -13.03
CA LEU A 135 -7.72 -26.59 -13.32
C LEU A 135 -8.24 -27.06 -14.70
N LYS A 136 -7.38 -27.03 -15.73
CA LYS A 136 -7.70 -27.55 -17.06
C LYS A 136 -8.01 -29.04 -17.04
N LYS A 137 -7.29 -29.83 -16.22
CA LYS A 137 -7.55 -31.27 -16.04
C LYS A 137 -8.90 -31.51 -15.35
N VAL A 138 -9.17 -30.86 -14.22
CA VAL A 138 -10.44 -30.98 -13.47
C VAL A 138 -11.63 -30.53 -14.32
N LEU A 139 -11.50 -29.41 -15.05
CA LEU A 139 -12.53 -28.98 -15.99
C LEU A 139 -12.72 -29.99 -17.12
N LYS A 140 -11.65 -30.60 -17.63
CA LYS A 140 -11.75 -31.61 -18.70
C LYS A 140 -12.43 -32.89 -18.21
N ASP A 141 -12.11 -33.32 -17.00
CA ASP A 141 -12.55 -34.60 -16.45
C ASP A 141 -13.97 -34.52 -15.87
N ASN A 142 -14.35 -33.39 -15.24
CA ASN A 142 -15.62 -33.26 -14.50
C ASN A 142 -16.64 -32.29 -15.12
N HIS A 143 -16.19 -31.30 -15.90
CA HIS A 143 -17.04 -30.21 -16.39
C HIS A 143 -16.68 -29.80 -17.82
N SER A 144 -16.60 -30.79 -18.72
CA SER A 144 -16.10 -30.62 -20.10
C SER A 144 -16.87 -29.58 -20.91
N GLU A 145 -18.16 -29.38 -20.60
CA GLU A 145 -19.02 -28.36 -21.20
C GLU A 145 -18.54 -26.92 -20.91
N ILE A 146 -18.04 -26.65 -19.70
CA ILE A 146 -17.49 -25.34 -19.33
C ILE A 146 -16.25 -25.02 -20.18
N LEU A 147 -15.42 -26.03 -20.46
CA LEU A 147 -14.26 -25.88 -21.36
C LEU A 147 -14.67 -25.54 -22.80
N VAL A 148 -15.78 -26.10 -23.28
CA VAL A 148 -16.32 -25.78 -24.60
C VAL A 148 -16.79 -24.33 -24.64
N HIS A 149 -17.54 -23.88 -23.62
CA HIS A 149 -17.98 -22.49 -23.52
C HIS A 149 -16.81 -21.51 -23.40
N LEU A 150 -15.78 -21.84 -22.62
CA LEU A 150 -14.57 -21.02 -22.51
C LEU A 150 -13.79 -20.94 -23.83
N LYS A 151 -13.74 -22.03 -24.61
CA LYS A 151 -13.15 -22.00 -25.97
C LYS A 151 -13.96 -21.15 -26.94
N ILE A 152 -15.28 -21.22 -26.87
CA ILE A 152 -16.17 -20.38 -27.68
C ILE A 152 -15.95 -18.91 -27.32
N LEU A 153 -15.93 -18.58 -26.02
CA LEU A 153 -15.61 -17.24 -25.52
C LEU A 153 -14.23 -16.75 -25.98
N ASP A 154 -13.21 -17.60 -25.87
CA ASP A 154 -11.85 -17.31 -26.33
C ASP A 154 -11.82 -17.01 -27.83
N GLN A 155 -12.51 -17.81 -28.64
CA GLN A 155 -12.66 -17.64 -30.09
C GLN A 155 -13.41 -16.35 -30.45
N THR A 156 -14.50 -16.03 -29.74
CA THR A 156 -15.23 -14.76 -29.97
C THR A 156 -14.38 -13.53 -29.63
N GLY A 157 -13.40 -13.68 -28.73
CA GLY A 157 -12.46 -12.61 -28.38
C GLY A 157 -11.26 -12.46 -29.33
N VAL A 158 -11.08 -13.33 -30.33
CA VAL A 158 -9.91 -13.29 -31.24
C VAL A 158 -9.90 -12.03 -32.09
N THR A 159 -11.04 -11.65 -32.66
CA THR A 159 -11.17 -10.44 -33.48
C THR A 159 -10.90 -9.18 -32.66
N LEU A 160 -11.36 -9.13 -31.40
CA LEU A 160 -11.07 -8.04 -30.47
C LEU A 160 -9.59 -7.94 -30.08
N ARG A 161 -8.88 -9.08 -29.96
CA ARG A 161 -7.43 -9.12 -29.70
C ARG A 161 -6.63 -8.70 -30.94
N GLN A 162 -7.04 -9.13 -32.12
CA GLN A 162 -6.42 -8.74 -33.38
C GLN A 162 -6.58 -7.23 -33.63
N ASP A 163 -7.79 -6.68 -33.46
CA ASP A 163 -8.05 -5.24 -33.56
C ASP A 163 -7.24 -4.42 -32.53
N ARG A 164 -7.13 -4.90 -31.28
CA ARG A 164 -6.27 -4.26 -30.27
C ARG A 164 -4.79 -4.29 -30.67
N ASN A 165 -4.30 -5.43 -31.17
CA ASN A 165 -2.91 -5.57 -31.58
C ASN A 165 -2.59 -4.75 -32.84
N GLU A 166 -3.52 -4.65 -33.79
CA GLU A 166 -3.40 -3.77 -34.96
C GLU A 166 -3.39 -2.29 -34.58
N ARG A 167 -4.24 -1.87 -33.63
CA ARG A 167 -4.21 -0.51 -33.07
C ARG A 167 -2.90 -0.23 -32.32
N ALA A 168 -2.41 -1.21 -31.56
CA ALA A 168 -1.13 -1.11 -30.87
C ALA A 168 0.07 -1.02 -31.82
N HIS A 169 0.05 -1.74 -32.95
CA HIS A 169 1.11 -1.67 -33.96
C HIS A 169 1.04 -0.42 -34.86
N LYS A 170 -0.16 0.07 -35.21
CA LYS A 170 -0.31 1.34 -35.94
C LYS A 170 0.09 2.58 -35.13
N GLY A 171 0.07 2.50 -33.80
CA GLY A 171 0.54 3.56 -32.90
C GLY A 171 2.05 3.83 -32.94
N PHE A 172 2.84 2.97 -33.59
CA PHE A 172 4.31 3.11 -33.71
C PHE A 172 4.80 3.50 -35.11
N CYS A 173 3.91 3.78 -36.08
CA CYS A 173 4.30 4.07 -37.47
C CYS A 173 4.21 5.55 -37.90
N ASN A 174 4.15 6.50 -36.97
CA ASN A 174 4.45 7.90 -37.26
C ASN A 174 5.41 8.44 -36.20
N LEU A 175 6.69 8.07 -36.34
CA LEU A 175 7.84 8.79 -35.80
C LEU A 175 8.69 9.25 -36.98
#